data_AF-B4KLC6-F1
#
_entry.id   AF-B4KLC6-F1
#
_cell.length_a   1.000
_cell.length_b   1.000
_cell.length_c   1.000
_cell.angle_alpha   90.00
_cell.angle_beta   90.00
_cell.angle_gamma   90.00
#
_symmetry.space_group_name_H-M   'P 1'
#
loop_
_entity.id
_entity.type
_entity.pdbx_description
1 polymer ?
#
loop_
_entity_poly.entity_id
_entity_poly.type
_entity_poly.pdbx_seq_one_letter_code
_entity_poly.pdbx_strand_id
1 'polypeptide(L)'
;MGDYDSDDEKSQMEKLRYAKVPRGMFVSGWDDDTDDIEEDKNPQASIERMILWAVSENRLSEVREILQLDADTVNAKDNDGYTPLHRACYNNFLDIARLLLQYQADPNARTELGWTPLHSACKWSHPESVQLLLQFGADVNAESDGQQTPLHVTATVSNCRNAATILLMDRNIQPRKENNTEETAAVIARRTGMSYFVFEIANEAYDCITGLID
;
A
#
# COMPACT_ATOMS: atom_id res chain seq x y z
N MET A 1 0.33 -18.57 41.83
CA MET A 1 -0.16 -18.43 40.45
C MET A 1 -0.65 -16.98 40.34
N GLY A 2 0.03 -16.01 39.77
CA GLY A 2 1.24 -16.00 38.94
C GLY A 2 1.15 -14.74 38.09
N ASP A 3 1.45 -13.57 38.67
CA ASP A 3 1.31 -12.25 38.03
C ASP A 3 2.61 -11.83 37.30
N TYR A 4 3.22 -12.76 36.56
CA TYR A 4 4.59 -12.59 36.05
C TYR A 4 4.71 -12.07 34.61
N ASP A 5 3.62 -11.85 33.88
CA ASP A 5 3.73 -11.54 32.44
C ASP A 5 3.56 -10.06 32.05
N SER A 6 2.99 -9.19 32.91
CA SER A 6 2.71 -7.80 32.48
C SER A 6 3.90 -6.84 32.56
N ASP A 7 4.84 -7.09 33.47
CA ASP A 7 5.98 -6.18 33.69
C ASP A 7 7.08 -6.41 32.66
N ASP A 8 7.24 -7.64 32.17
CA ASP A 8 8.22 -7.97 31.13
C ASP A 8 7.77 -7.46 29.75
N GLU A 9 6.48 -7.54 29.41
CA GLU A 9 5.93 -6.95 28.17
C GLU A 9 6.06 -5.43 28.18
N LYS A 10 5.69 -4.77 29.29
CA LYS A 10 5.87 -3.32 29.45
C LYS A 10 7.33 -2.90 29.39
N SER A 11 8.23 -3.67 30.00
CA SER A 11 9.67 -3.42 29.96
C SER A 11 10.24 -3.56 28.54
N GLN A 12 9.78 -4.54 27.76
CA GLN A 12 10.17 -4.73 26.36
C GLN A 12 9.65 -3.58 25.48
N MET A 13 8.40 -3.17 25.69
CA MET A 13 7.81 -2.01 25.02
C MET A 13 8.54 -0.70 25.35
N GLU A 14 8.91 -0.48 26.61
CA GLU A 14 9.74 0.67 27.00
C GLU A 14 11.12 0.62 26.33
N LYS A 15 11.80 -0.53 26.34
CA LYS A 15 13.11 -0.70 25.69
C LYS A 15 13.07 -0.36 24.20
N LEU A 16 11.99 -0.71 23.51
CA LEU A 16 11.79 -0.37 22.10
C LEU A 16 11.43 1.11 21.90
N ARG A 17 10.60 1.71 22.77
CA ARG A 17 10.32 3.16 22.74
C ARG A 17 11.57 4.02 22.90
N TYR A 18 12.56 3.52 23.64
CA TYR A 18 13.85 4.17 23.86
C TYR A 18 14.98 3.62 22.97
N ALA A 19 14.70 2.63 22.11
CA ALA A 19 15.66 2.16 21.13
C ALA A 19 15.96 3.31 20.17
N LYS A 20 17.25 3.57 20.00
CA LYS A 20 17.81 4.77 19.37
C LYS A 20 17.40 4.81 17.89
N VAL A 21 16.27 5.43 17.56
CA VAL A 21 15.89 5.70 16.16
C VAL A 21 17.02 6.54 15.54
N PRO A 22 17.70 6.06 14.49
CA PRO A 22 18.85 6.74 13.91
C PRO A 22 18.50 8.15 13.45
N ARG A 23 19.40 9.09 13.75
CA ARG A 23 19.30 10.51 13.35
C ARG A 23 19.28 10.62 11.82
N GLY A 24 18.21 11.19 11.27
CA GLY A 24 18.06 11.43 9.82
C GLY A 24 16.62 11.28 9.33
N MET A 25 15.64 11.61 10.18
CA MET A 25 14.22 11.31 9.95
C MET A 25 13.59 12.32 9.00
N PHE A 26 13.89 12.18 7.70
CA PHE A 26 13.08 12.75 6.64
C PHE A 26 12.07 11.70 6.19
N VAL A 27 10.82 11.84 6.66
CA VAL A 27 9.68 11.40 5.85
C VAL A 27 9.57 12.47 4.78
N SER A 28 10.21 12.26 3.63
CA SER A 28 10.13 13.22 2.54
C SER A 28 8.68 13.31 2.09
N GLY A 29 8.06 14.44 2.45
CA GLY A 29 7.33 15.21 1.45
C GLY A 29 8.25 15.32 0.24
N TRP A 30 7.71 14.89 -0.87
CA TRP A 30 8.33 14.96 -2.17
C TRP A 30 8.47 16.45 -2.49
N ASP A 31 9.63 16.84 -3.03
CA ASP A 31 10.08 18.20 -3.41
C ASP A 31 10.84 18.95 -2.29
N ASP A 32 12.17 19.05 -2.38
CA ASP A 32 12.95 20.10 -3.08
C ASP A 32 13.13 21.36 -2.18
N ASP A 33 14.38 21.63 -1.80
CA ASP A 33 14.91 22.87 -1.17
C ASP A 33 14.28 23.42 0.13
N THR A 34 14.75 22.97 1.30
CA THR A 34 14.66 23.78 2.54
C THR A 34 15.95 23.72 3.37
N ASP A 35 16.77 24.75 3.26
CA ASP A 35 17.99 25.04 4.05
C ASP A 35 17.67 25.63 5.44
N ASP A 36 16.60 25.18 6.10
CA ASP A 36 16.27 25.55 7.49
C ASP A 36 16.07 24.25 8.30
N ILE A 37 17.18 23.67 8.74
CA ILE A 37 17.16 22.54 9.67
C ILE A 37 16.81 23.09 11.05
N GLU A 38 15.52 23.27 11.31
CA GLU A 38 15.03 23.47 12.66
C GLU A 38 15.26 22.17 13.47
N GLU A 39 16.33 22.18 14.26
CA GLU A 39 16.52 21.30 15.40
C GLU A 39 15.38 21.53 16.41
N ASP A 40 14.44 20.58 16.57
CA ASP A 40 13.92 20.30 17.91
C ASP A 40 13.06 19.03 18.08
N LYS A 41 13.43 18.30 19.15
CA LYS A 41 12.58 17.55 20.12
C LYS A 41 11.71 16.38 19.64
N ASN A 42 12.19 15.16 19.95
CA ASN A 42 11.41 13.92 20.10
C ASN A 42 10.22 14.07 21.09
N PRO A 43 8.94 13.99 20.65
CA PRO A 43 7.81 14.19 21.56
C PRO A 43 6.79 13.03 21.72
N GLN A 44 6.75 11.96 20.90
CA GLN A 44 5.86 10.79 21.08
C GLN A 44 6.23 9.60 20.14
N ALA A 45 7.12 8.70 20.58
CA ALA A 45 7.31 7.40 19.92
C ALA A 45 6.16 6.44 20.28
N SER A 46 5.05 6.50 19.54
CA SER A 46 4.03 5.44 19.57
C SER A 46 4.55 4.20 18.83
N ILE A 47 4.28 2.99 19.34
CA ILE A 47 4.69 1.73 18.71
C ILE A 47 4.19 1.67 17.24
N GLU A 48 3.05 2.29 16.98
CA GLU A 48 2.47 2.52 15.65
C GLU A 48 3.40 3.27 14.67
N ARG A 49 4.11 4.31 15.14
CA ARG A 49 5.08 5.04 14.31
C ARG A 49 6.37 4.23 14.11
N MET A 50 6.71 3.40 15.09
CA MET A 50 7.90 2.55 15.06
C MET A 50 7.76 1.41 14.05
N ILE A 51 6.58 0.77 13.96
CA ILE A 51 6.33 -0.23 12.91
C ILE A 51 6.39 0.38 11.51
N LEU A 52 5.83 1.58 11.31
CA LEU A 52 5.90 2.29 10.04
C LEU A 52 7.35 2.56 9.61
N TRP A 53 8.20 2.99 10.55
CA TRP A 53 9.63 3.20 10.32
C TRP A 53 10.39 1.89 10.05
N ALA A 54 10.14 0.85 10.85
CA ALA A 54 10.79 -0.45 10.65
C ALA A 54 10.46 -1.03 9.27
N VAL A 55 9.24 -0.82 8.78
CA VAL A 55 8.87 -1.18 7.41
C VAL A 55 9.58 -0.32 6.36
N SER A 56 9.74 1.00 6.56
CA SER A 56 10.44 1.85 5.59
C SER A 56 11.92 1.51 5.45
N GLU A 57 12.56 1.07 6.53
CA GLU A 57 13.97 0.68 6.57
C GLU A 57 14.22 -0.80 6.21
N ASN A 58 13.18 -1.53 5.79
CA ASN A 58 13.24 -2.98 5.49
C ASN A 58 13.72 -3.85 6.68
N ARG A 59 13.36 -3.48 7.91
CA ARG A 59 13.80 -4.15 9.15
C ARG A 59 12.84 -5.29 9.51
N LEU A 60 12.82 -6.35 8.71
CA LEU A 60 11.90 -7.49 8.89
C LEU A 60 11.90 -8.08 10.31
N SER A 61 13.07 -8.20 10.94
CA SER A 61 13.19 -8.75 12.31
C SER A 61 12.49 -7.87 13.33
N GLU A 62 12.66 -6.55 13.25
CA GLU A 62 12.03 -5.60 14.18
C GLU A 62 10.52 -5.53 13.95
N VAL A 63 10.08 -5.55 12.68
CA VAL A 63 8.64 -5.65 12.37
C VAL A 63 8.04 -6.89 13.02
N ARG A 64 8.72 -8.04 12.94
CA ARG A 64 8.24 -9.28 13.57
C ARG A 64 8.15 -9.17 15.09
N GLU A 65 9.17 -8.62 15.74
CA GLU A 65 9.17 -8.44 17.20
C GLU A 65 8.05 -7.49 17.64
N ILE A 66 7.86 -6.39 16.93
CA ILE A 66 6.79 -5.42 17.23
C ILE A 66 5.41 -6.08 17.08
N LEU A 67 5.20 -6.85 16.02
CA LEU A 67 3.93 -7.56 15.77
C LEU A 67 3.66 -8.69 16.77
N GLN A 68 4.70 -9.29 17.33
CA GLN A 68 4.56 -10.28 18.40
C GLN A 68 4.15 -9.65 19.73
N LEU A 69 4.62 -8.43 20.00
CA LEU A 69 4.26 -7.68 21.21
C LEU A 69 2.87 -7.06 21.10
N ASP A 70 2.52 -6.51 19.94
CA ASP A 70 1.24 -5.88 19.71
C ASP A 70 0.78 -6.08 18.26
N ALA A 71 -0.07 -7.09 18.07
CA ALA A 71 -0.61 -7.44 16.77
C ALA A 71 -1.55 -6.37 16.19
N ASP A 72 -2.14 -5.50 17.02
CA ASP A 72 -3.07 -4.46 16.54
C ASP A 72 -2.35 -3.34 15.78
N THR A 73 -1.03 -3.23 15.97
CA THR A 73 -0.18 -2.23 15.29
C THR A 73 -0.04 -2.45 13.79
N VAL A 74 -0.45 -3.60 13.24
CA VAL A 74 -0.46 -3.87 11.78
C VAL A 74 -1.21 -2.81 10.97
N ASN A 75 -2.26 -2.24 11.57
CA ASN A 75 -3.15 -1.26 10.94
C ASN A 75 -2.88 0.17 11.43
N ALA A 76 -1.72 0.40 12.05
CA ALA A 76 -1.25 1.73 12.41
C ALA A 76 -1.33 2.67 11.20
N LYS A 77 -1.73 3.92 11.43
CA LYS A 77 -1.80 4.94 10.37
C LYS A 77 -0.86 6.09 10.70
N ASP A 78 -0.16 6.59 9.69
CA ASP A 78 0.53 7.87 9.81
C ASP A 78 -0.45 9.05 9.69
N ASN A 79 0.08 10.27 9.76
CA ASN A 79 -0.72 11.48 9.70
C ASN A 79 -1.45 11.65 8.36
N ASP A 80 -1.01 10.98 7.29
CA ASP A 80 -1.62 11.02 5.96
C ASP A 80 -2.47 9.76 5.69
N GLY A 81 -2.65 8.91 6.72
CA GLY A 81 -3.46 7.69 6.67
C GLY A 81 -2.76 6.47 6.07
N TYR A 82 -1.46 6.51 5.78
CA TYR A 82 -0.73 5.34 5.28
C TYR A 82 -0.51 4.30 6.39
N THR A 83 -0.78 3.05 6.04
CA THR A 83 -0.48 1.90 6.91
C THR A 83 0.88 1.28 6.61
N PRO A 84 1.44 0.44 7.52
CA PRO A 84 2.65 -0.34 7.25
C PRO A 84 2.57 -1.10 5.92
N LEU A 85 1.39 -1.64 5.58
CA LEU A 85 1.18 -2.35 4.33
C LEU A 85 1.33 -1.44 3.09
N HIS A 86 0.88 -0.18 3.17
CA HIS A 86 1.11 0.78 2.09
C HIS A 86 2.60 1.05 1.87
N ARG A 87 3.36 1.22 2.95
CA ARG A 87 4.82 1.46 2.90
C ARG A 87 5.56 0.25 2.34
N ALA A 88 5.15 -0.96 2.73
CA ALA A 88 5.71 -2.20 2.19
C ALA A 88 5.44 -2.35 0.69
N CYS A 89 4.22 -2.04 0.25
CA CYS A 89 3.84 -2.08 -1.17
C CYS A 89 4.54 -1.00 -2.00
N TYR A 90 4.76 0.19 -1.42
CA TYR A 90 5.50 1.28 -2.07
C TYR A 90 6.96 0.87 -2.38
N ASN A 91 7.64 0.25 -1.41
CA ASN A 91 9.05 -0.16 -1.53
C ASN A 91 9.25 -1.56 -2.13
N ASN A 92 8.18 -2.29 -2.47
CA ASN A 92 8.21 -3.69 -2.90
C ASN A 92 8.85 -4.66 -1.89
N PHE A 93 8.66 -4.42 -0.59
CA PHE A 93 9.14 -5.32 0.46
C PHE A 93 8.17 -6.49 0.65
N LEU A 94 8.22 -7.44 -0.30
CA LEU A 94 7.32 -8.60 -0.36
C LEU A 94 7.29 -9.43 0.93
N ASP A 95 8.46 -9.63 1.56
CA ASP A 95 8.56 -10.42 2.79
C ASP A 95 7.84 -9.72 3.95
N ILE A 96 7.98 -8.40 4.05
CA ILE A 96 7.30 -7.58 5.05
C ILE A 96 5.80 -7.51 4.75
N ALA A 97 5.40 -7.28 3.49
CA ALA A 97 4.00 -7.26 3.10
C ALA A 97 3.31 -8.61 3.43
N ARG A 98 3.98 -9.73 3.14
CA ARG A 98 3.46 -11.07 3.47
C ARG A 98 3.35 -11.26 4.98
N LEU A 99 4.34 -10.82 5.75
CA LEU A 99 4.28 -10.89 7.21
C LEU A 99 3.10 -10.07 7.75
N LEU A 100 2.94 -8.83 7.30
CA LEU A 100 1.82 -7.95 7.72
C LEU A 100 0.46 -8.59 7.40
N LEU A 101 0.30 -9.13 6.19
CA LEU A 101 -0.94 -9.80 5.78
C LEU A 101 -1.22 -11.09 6.58
N GLN A 102 -0.18 -11.81 7.01
CA GLN A 102 -0.33 -12.96 7.91
C GLN A 102 -0.83 -12.56 9.31
N TYR A 103 -0.46 -11.37 9.78
CA TYR A 103 -0.98 -10.78 11.01
C TYR A 103 -2.31 -10.02 10.80
N GLN A 104 -3.06 -10.34 9.73
CA GLN A 104 -4.37 -9.76 9.44
C GLN A 104 -4.35 -8.23 9.20
N ALA A 105 -3.26 -7.70 8.65
CA ALA A 105 -3.27 -6.34 8.12
C ALA A 105 -4.38 -6.17 7.08
N ASP A 106 -5.10 -5.05 7.14
CA ASP A 106 -6.20 -4.76 6.23
C ASP A 106 -5.66 -4.46 4.81
N PRO A 107 -5.90 -5.33 3.81
CA PRO A 107 -5.46 -5.11 2.44
C PRO A 107 -6.23 -3.98 1.74
N ASN A 108 -7.36 -3.55 2.31
CA ASN A 108 -8.25 -2.51 1.81
C ASN A 108 -8.18 -1.23 2.63
N ALA A 109 -7.19 -1.10 3.50
CA ALA A 109 -6.99 0.09 4.30
C ALA A 109 -6.94 1.33 3.42
N ARG A 110 -7.66 2.39 3.80
CA ARG A 110 -7.73 3.64 3.04
C ARG A 110 -6.90 4.74 3.70
N THR A 111 -6.10 5.43 2.90
CA THR A 111 -5.42 6.68 3.28
C THR A 111 -6.38 7.87 3.24
N GLU A 112 -5.90 9.06 3.62
CA GLU A 112 -6.70 10.28 3.54
C GLU A 112 -7.11 10.67 2.11
N LEU A 113 -6.38 10.20 1.09
CA LEU A 113 -6.71 10.37 -0.32
C LEU A 113 -7.59 9.22 -0.88
N GLY A 114 -8.03 8.33 0.01
CA GLY A 114 -8.78 7.13 -0.36
C GLY A 114 -7.93 6.05 -1.04
N TRP A 115 -6.60 6.16 -1.01
CA TRP A 115 -5.74 5.15 -1.65
C TRP A 115 -5.70 3.88 -0.81
N THR A 116 -5.68 2.74 -1.51
CA THR A 116 -5.46 1.43 -0.90
C THR A 116 -4.03 0.94 -1.16
N PRO A 117 -3.54 -0.06 -0.43
CA PRO A 117 -2.23 -0.66 -0.70
C PRO A 117 -2.08 -1.10 -2.16
N LEU A 118 -3.18 -1.55 -2.78
CA LEU A 118 -3.22 -1.95 -4.18
C LEU A 118 -2.98 -0.77 -5.14
N HIS A 119 -3.51 0.42 -4.83
CA HIS A 119 -3.21 1.64 -5.61
C HIS A 119 -1.72 1.98 -5.54
N SER A 120 -1.11 1.90 -4.35
CA SER A 120 0.33 2.14 -4.18
C SER A 120 1.17 1.13 -4.98
N ALA A 121 0.86 -0.17 -4.90
CA ALA A 121 1.55 -1.20 -5.66
C ALA A 121 1.43 -0.99 -7.19
N CYS A 122 0.26 -0.54 -7.65
CA CYS A 122 0.00 -0.24 -9.06
C CYS A 122 0.76 0.99 -9.55
N LYS A 123 0.80 2.07 -8.75
CA LYS A 123 1.53 3.30 -9.09
C LYS A 123 3.02 3.04 -9.30
N TRP A 124 3.60 2.21 -8.45
CA TRP A 124 5.04 1.90 -8.49
C TRP A 124 5.36 0.69 -9.37
N SER A 125 4.35 0.10 -10.03
CA SER A 125 4.51 -1.02 -10.95
C SER A 125 5.21 -2.24 -10.31
N HIS A 126 4.74 -2.65 -9.13
CA HIS A 126 5.24 -3.82 -8.41
C HIS A 126 4.29 -5.02 -8.56
N PRO A 127 4.37 -5.80 -9.67
CA PRO A 127 3.41 -6.85 -9.98
C PRO A 127 3.35 -7.95 -8.91
N GLU A 128 4.48 -8.27 -8.26
CA GLU A 128 4.53 -9.27 -7.20
C GLU A 128 3.75 -8.81 -5.95
N SER A 129 3.84 -7.51 -5.61
CA SER A 129 3.07 -6.93 -4.51
C SER A 129 1.56 -6.91 -4.84
N VAL A 130 1.20 -6.58 -6.09
CA VAL A 130 -0.18 -6.67 -6.58
C VAL A 130 -0.70 -8.09 -6.44
N GLN A 131 0.03 -9.09 -6.94
CA GLN A 131 -0.40 -10.49 -6.87
C GLN A 131 -0.60 -10.96 -5.41
N LEU A 132 0.31 -10.56 -4.51
CA LEU A 132 0.19 -10.88 -3.09
C LEU A 132 -1.06 -10.26 -2.49
N LEU A 133 -1.33 -8.97 -2.71
CA LEU A 133 -2.51 -8.30 -2.19
C LEU A 133 -3.82 -8.96 -2.67
N LEU A 134 -3.89 -9.34 -3.95
CA LEU A 134 -5.06 -10.04 -4.51
C LEU A 134 -5.29 -11.40 -3.86
N GLN A 135 -4.21 -12.16 -3.57
CA GLN A 135 -4.32 -13.44 -2.87
C GLN A 135 -4.90 -13.30 -1.45
N PHE A 136 -4.69 -12.15 -0.81
CA PHE A 136 -5.21 -11.85 0.52
C PHE A 136 -6.54 -11.09 0.51
N GLY A 137 -7.22 -11.00 -0.65
CA GLY A 137 -8.56 -10.42 -0.74
C GLY A 137 -8.60 -8.90 -0.85
N ALA A 138 -7.55 -8.28 -1.40
CA ALA A 138 -7.62 -6.87 -1.79
C ALA A 138 -8.70 -6.65 -2.87
N ASP A 139 -9.44 -5.55 -2.74
CA ASP A 139 -10.47 -5.15 -3.68
C ASP A 139 -9.83 -4.53 -4.94
N VAL A 140 -9.97 -5.25 -6.06
CA VAL A 140 -9.51 -4.83 -7.39
C VAL A 140 -10.20 -3.58 -7.91
N ASN A 141 -11.40 -3.27 -7.42
CA ASN A 141 -12.21 -2.13 -7.86
C ASN A 141 -12.26 -1.02 -6.81
N ALA A 142 -11.39 -1.07 -5.80
CA ALA A 142 -11.36 -0.04 -4.77
C ALA A 142 -11.25 1.35 -5.41
N GLU A 143 -12.10 2.28 -5.00
CA GLU A 143 -12.10 3.64 -5.55
C GLU A 143 -11.28 4.54 -4.64
N SER A 144 -10.37 5.37 -5.17
CA SER A 144 -9.79 6.49 -4.43
C SER A 144 -10.73 7.71 -4.41
N ASP A 145 -10.35 8.82 -3.78
CA ASP A 145 -11.19 10.03 -3.71
C ASP A 145 -11.52 10.63 -5.09
N GLY A 146 -10.69 10.35 -6.10
CA GLY A 146 -10.95 10.70 -7.49
C GLY A 146 -11.83 9.69 -8.24
N GLN A 147 -12.44 8.73 -7.54
CA GLN A 147 -13.07 7.54 -8.13
C GLN A 147 -12.12 6.76 -9.05
N GLN A 148 -10.81 6.93 -8.87
CA GLN A 148 -9.81 6.18 -9.64
C GLN A 148 -9.68 4.81 -9.02
N THR A 149 -9.85 3.78 -9.83
CA THR A 149 -9.55 2.39 -9.46
C THR A 149 -8.06 2.07 -9.62
N PRO A 150 -7.54 0.96 -9.06
CA PRO A 150 -6.17 0.51 -9.31
C PRO A 150 -5.86 0.41 -10.81
N LEU A 151 -6.84 0.01 -11.62
CA LEU A 151 -6.70 -0.06 -13.07
C LEU A 151 -6.47 1.33 -13.71
N HIS A 152 -7.15 2.38 -13.25
CA HIS A 152 -6.88 3.75 -13.70
C HIS A 152 -5.46 4.19 -13.34
N VAL A 153 -4.98 3.84 -12.15
CA VAL A 153 -3.61 4.16 -11.72
C VAL A 153 -2.58 3.42 -12.57
N THR A 154 -2.82 2.14 -12.92
CA THR A 154 -1.93 1.46 -13.87
C THR A 154 -1.89 2.19 -15.21
N ALA A 155 -3.01 2.69 -15.71
CA ALA A 155 -3.07 3.39 -17.00
C ALA A 155 -2.27 4.71 -17.04
N THR A 156 -2.01 5.35 -15.90
CA THR A 156 -1.21 6.59 -15.85
C THR A 156 0.31 6.33 -15.85
N VAL A 157 0.73 5.10 -15.56
CA VAL A 157 2.14 4.73 -15.35
C VAL A 157 2.71 4.05 -16.60
N SER A 158 3.90 4.45 -17.03
CA SER A 158 4.53 4.01 -18.28
C SER A 158 4.94 2.53 -18.32
N ASN A 159 5.19 1.89 -17.17
CA ASN A 159 5.64 0.48 -17.09
C ASN A 159 4.57 -0.47 -16.53
N CYS A 160 3.30 -0.16 -16.70
CA CYS A 160 2.23 -0.86 -15.97
C CYS A 160 1.80 -2.21 -16.54
N ARG A 161 2.40 -2.70 -17.65
CA ARG A 161 1.91 -3.87 -18.39
C ARG A 161 1.66 -5.08 -17.49
N ASN A 162 2.64 -5.43 -16.64
CA ASN A 162 2.54 -6.62 -15.80
C ASN A 162 1.48 -6.45 -14.70
N ALA A 163 1.48 -5.30 -14.01
CA ALA A 163 0.50 -5.00 -12.98
C ALA A 163 -0.93 -4.95 -13.56
N ALA A 164 -1.12 -4.30 -14.70
CA ALA A 164 -2.40 -4.25 -15.42
C ALA A 164 -2.85 -5.65 -15.84
N THR A 165 -1.96 -6.50 -16.39
CA THR A 165 -2.34 -7.87 -16.73
C THR A 165 -2.79 -8.68 -15.52
N ILE A 166 -2.13 -8.53 -14.36
CA ILE A 166 -2.51 -9.24 -13.13
C ILE A 166 -3.90 -8.79 -12.65
N LEU A 167 -4.16 -7.48 -12.65
CA LEU A 167 -5.49 -6.96 -12.30
C LEU A 167 -6.57 -7.48 -13.26
N LEU A 168 -6.29 -7.46 -14.57
CA LEU A 168 -7.23 -7.86 -15.62
C LEU A 168 -7.46 -9.38 -15.67
N MET A 169 -6.60 -10.18 -15.04
CA MET A 169 -6.84 -11.62 -14.84
C MET A 169 -7.86 -11.89 -13.73
N ASP A 170 -8.17 -10.91 -12.87
CA ASP A 170 -9.21 -11.06 -11.86
C ASP A 170 -10.60 -11.06 -12.51
N ARG A 171 -11.46 -11.99 -12.10
CA ARG A 171 -12.81 -12.14 -12.66
C ARG A 171 -13.76 -11.02 -12.25
N ASN A 172 -13.48 -10.34 -11.15
CA ASN A 172 -14.37 -9.32 -10.59
C ASN A 172 -14.05 -7.92 -11.12
N ILE A 173 -13.03 -7.77 -11.96
CA ILE A 173 -12.60 -6.45 -12.41
C ILE A 173 -13.68 -5.76 -13.26
N GLN A 174 -13.85 -4.46 -13.04
CA GLN A 174 -14.74 -3.59 -13.81
C GLN A 174 -13.91 -2.64 -14.69
N PRO A 175 -13.48 -3.08 -15.89
CA PRO A 175 -12.54 -2.31 -16.72
C PRO A 175 -13.17 -1.05 -17.33
N ARG A 176 -14.50 -1.01 -17.44
CA ARG A 176 -15.30 0.11 -17.97
C ARG A 176 -15.71 1.15 -16.92
N LYS A 177 -15.31 0.96 -15.64
CA LYS A 177 -15.63 1.94 -14.60
C LYS A 177 -15.00 3.30 -14.97
N GLU A 178 -15.79 4.35 -14.86
CA GLU A 178 -15.33 5.73 -15.07
C GLU A 178 -14.90 6.35 -13.74
N ASN A 179 -13.90 7.22 -13.81
CA ASN A 179 -13.47 8.05 -12.69
C ASN A 179 -14.31 9.35 -12.61
N ASN A 180 -13.96 10.25 -11.70
CA ASN A 180 -14.64 11.54 -11.54
C ASN A 180 -14.56 12.48 -12.77
N THR A 181 -13.65 12.21 -13.70
CA THR A 181 -13.52 12.92 -14.98
C THR A 181 -14.24 12.23 -16.14
N GLU A 182 -15.06 11.22 -15.85
CA GLU A 182 -15.77 10.40 -16.85
C GLU A 182 -14.79 9.69 -17.82
N GLU A 183 -13.53 9.51 -17.41
CA GLU A 183 -12.50 8.83 -18.18
C GLU A 183 -12.36 7.38 -17.70
N THR A 184 -12.46 6.42 -18.62
CA THR A 184 -12.12 5.01 -18.36
C THR A 184 -10.59 4.81 -18.37
N ALA A 185 -10.09 3.81 -17.64
CA ALA A 185 -8.68 3.43 -17.66
C ALA A 185 -8.09 3.24 -19.07
N ALA A 186 -8.86 2.68 -20.02
CA ALA A 186 -8.42 2.53 -21.40
C ALA A 186 -8.19 3.88 -22.12
N VAL A 187 -9.03 4.89 -21.85
CA VAL A 187 -8.89 6.24 -22.42
C VAL A 187 -7.63 6.91 -21.89
N ILE A 188 -7.37 6.76 -20.58
CA ILE A 188 -6.15 7.26 -19.95
C ILE A 188 -4.91 6.59 -20.56
N ALA A 189 -4.94 5.26 -20.72
CA ALA A 189 -3.83 4.49 -21.30
C ALA A 189 -3.53 4.88 -22.75
N ARG A 190 -4.56 5.30 -23.51
CA ARG A 190 -4.39 5.82 -24.88
C ARG A 190 -3.62 7.14 -24.89
N ARG A 191 -3.84 8.00 -23.89
CA ARG A 191 -3.17 9.30 -23.75
C ARG A 191 -1.72 9.16 -23.28
N THR A 192 -1.42 8.19 -22.42
CA THR A 192 -0.09 7.99 -21.84
C THR A 192 0.85 7.17 -22.72
N GLY A 193 0.32 6.22 -23.51
CA GLY A 193 1.08 5.44 -24.49
C GLY A 193 1.94 4.32 -23.87
N MET A 194 2.01 3.17 -24.57
CA MET A 194 2.78 1.93 -24.27
C MET A 194 2.12 0.79 -23.46
N SER A 195 0.82 0.87 -23.17
CA SER A 195 0.08 -0.26 -22.57
C SER A 195 -1.40 -0.35 -22.96
N TYR A 196 -1.88 0.57 -23.82
CA TYR A 196 -3.26 0.63 -24.32
C TYR A 196 -3.85 -0.70 -24.78
N PHE A 197 -3.07 -1.51 -25.50
CA PHE A 197 -3.52 -2.79 -26.04
C PHE A 197 -4.02 -3.77 -24.97
N VAL A 198 -3.41 -3.75 -23.77
CA VAL A 198 -3.84 -4.63 -22.66
C VAL A 198 -5.22 -4.21 -22.15
N PHE A 199 -5.50 -2.91 -22.11
CA PHE A 199 -6.79 -2.38 -21.67
C PHE A 199 -7.89 -2.58 -22.72
N GLU A 200 -7.57 -2.57 -24.02
CA GLU A 200 -8.55 -2.91 -25.08
C GLU A 200 -8.95 -4.38 -25.03
N ILE A 201 -7.98 -5.30 -24.96
CA ILE A 201 -8.28 -6.73 -24.86
C ILE A 201 -9.19 -7.00 -23.65
N ALA A 202 -8.93 -6.34 -22.53
CA ALA A 202 -9.75 -6.49 -21.34
C ALA A 202 -11.20 -6.05 -21.54
N ASN A 203 -11.44 -4.94 -22.24
CA ASN A 203 -12.79 -4.50 -22.57
C ASN A 203 -13.50 -5.50 -23.49
N GLU A 204 -12.82 -5.96 -24.55
CA GLU A 204 -13.37 -6.98 -25.46
C GLU A 204 -13.68 -8.29 -24.74
N ALA A 205 -12.78 -8.74 -23.86
CA ALA A 205 -12.98 -9.93 -23.05
C ALA A 205 -14.17 -9.78 -22.08
N TYR A 206 -14.30 -8.61 -21.45
CA TYR A 206 -15.45 -8.29 -20.60
C TYR A 206 -16.76 -8.34 -21.39
N ASP A 207 -16.79 -7.78 -22.58
CA ASP A 207 -18.00 -7.75 -23.41
C ASP A 207 -18.39 -9.17 -23.89
N CYS A 208 -17.40 -10.01 -24.23
CA CYS A 208 -17.62 -11.43 -24.53
C CYS A 208 -18.23 -12.17 -23.33
N ILE A 209 -17.72 -11.92 -22.12
CA ILE A 209 -18.18 -12.59 -20.89
C ILE A 209 -19.60 -12.12 -20.50
N THR A 210 -19.90 -10.84 -20.71
CA THR A 210 -21.20 -10.24 -20.35
C THR A 210 -22.27 -10.39 -21.43
N GLY A 211 -21.91 -10.91 -22.61
CA GLY A 211 -22.83 -11.08 -23.74
C GLY A 211 -23.24 -9.76 -24.39
N LEU A 212 -22.40 -8.73 -24.30
CA LEU A 212 -22.61 -7.42 -24.93
C LEU A 212 -22.19 -7.41 -26.42
N ILE A 213 -21.44 -8.42 -26.85
CA ILE A 213 -21.15 -8.72 -28.25
C ILE A 213 -21.60 -10.15 -28.53
N ASP A 214 -22.45 -10.32 -29.55
CA ASP A 214 -22.96 -11.60 -30.09
C ASP A 214 -21.91 -12.32 -30.95
#